data_AF-A0A1Y3N8Z1-F1
#
_entry.id   AF-A0A1Y3N8Z1-F1
#
_cell.length_a   1.000
_cell.length_b   1.000
_cell.length_c   1.000
_cell.angle_alpha   90.00
_cell.angle_beta   90.00
_cell.angle_gamma   90.00
#
_symmetry.space_group_name_H-M   'P 1'
#
loop_
_entity.id
_entity.type
_entity.pdbx_description
1 polymer ?
#
loop_
_entity_poly.entity_id
_entity_poly.type
_entity_poly.pdbx_seq_one_letter_code
_entity_poly.pdbx_strand_id
1 'polypeptide(L)' 'DSKFFILLCQALGIPFLIEDEKLKIKKCGFRDDIYMEKLNLIKDLYENHYVNINKKNFFFIIFLI' A
#
# COMPACT_ATOMS: atom_id res chain seq x y z
N ASP A 1 9.59 -6.33 -4.70
CA ASP A 1 10.59 -5.39 -4.11
C ASP A 1 9.83 -4.44 -3.18
N SER A 2 10.22 -4.38 -1.89
CA SER A 2 9.56 -3.50 -0.91
C SER A 2 9.70 -2.02 -1.27
N LYS A 3 10.73 -1.62 -2.03
CA LYS A 3 10.90 -0.23 -2.49
C LYS A 3 9.78 0.22 -3.41
N PHE A 4 9.33 -0.63 -4.33
CA PHE A 4 8.22 -0.32 -5.23
C PHE A 4 6.92 -0.08 -4.46
N PHE A 5 6.63 -0.93 -3.47
CA PHE A 5 5.45 -0.79 -2.65
C PHE A 5 5.50 0.49 -1.80
N ILE A 6 6.66 0.82 -1.21
CA ILE A 6 6.85 2.08 -0.47
C ILE A 6 6.62 3.29 -1.39
N LEU A 7 7.20 3.28 -2.60
CA LEU A 7 7.01 4.33 -3.60
C LEU A 7 5.54 4.47 -4.02
N LEU A 8 4.83 3.35 -4.20
CA LEU A 8 3.40 3.34 -4.50
C LEU A 8 2.59 3.98 -3.37
N CYS A 9 2.84 3.58 -2.12
CA CYS A 9 2.19 4.17 -0.96
C CYS A 9 2.44 5.68 -0.89
N GLN A 10 3.69 6.13 -1.09
CA GLN A 10 4.05 7.55 -1.12
C GLN A 10 3.33 8.30 -2.25
N ALA A 11 3.25 7.72 -3.46
CA ALA A 11 2.55 8.32 -4.59
C ALA A 11 1.03 8.48 -4.35
N LEU A 12 0.43 7.59 -3.56
CA LEU A 12 -0.98 7.65 -3.15
C LEU A 12 -1.23 8.56 -1.93
N GLY A 13 -0.15 9.12 -1.35
CA GLY A 13 -0.21 9.90 -0.12
C GLY A 13 -0.50 9.07 1.13
N ILE A 14 -0.15 7.78 1.11
CA ILE A 14 -0.29 6.86 2.24
C ILE A 14 1.03 6.83 3.02
N PRO A 15 1.05 7.28 4.28
CA PRO A 15 2.24 7.20 5.11
C PRO A 15 2.55 5.73 5.41
N PHE A 16 3.61 5.17 4.83
CA PHE A 16 4.01 3.77 5.07
C PHE A 16 4.37 3.51 6.54
N LEU A 17 5.04 4.47 7.18
CA LEU A 17 5.38 4.48 8.60
C LEU A 17 4.92 5.79 9.22
N ILE A 18 4.24 5.69 10.37
CA ILE A 18 3.80 6.83 11.19
C ILE A 18 4.50 6.71 12.54
N GLU A 19 5.02 7.81 13.08
CA GLU A 19 5.53 7.84 14.45
C GLU A 19 4.39 8.09 15.43
N ASP A 20 4.24 7.20 16.41
CA ASP A 20 3.37 7.44 17.56
C ASP A 20 4.18 8.12 18.66
N GLU A 21 4.05 9.43 18.77
CA GLU A 21 4.79 10.24 19.77
C GLU A 21 4.49 9.82 21.21
N LYS A 22 3.28 9.31 21.50
CA LYS A 22 2.89 8.90 22.85
C LYS A 22 3.57 7.60 23.27
N LEU A 23 3.65 6.66 22.35
CA LEU A 23 4.21 5.33 22.60
C LEU A 23 5.68 5.20 22.19
N LYS A 24 6.25 6.21 21.51
CA LYS A 24 7.60 6.20 20.92
C LYS A 24 7.84 4.98 20.02
N ILE A 25 6.80 4.51 19.33
CA ILE A 25 6.87 3.38 18.40
C ILE A 25 6.53 3.83 16.98
N LYS A 26 7.14 3.15 16.00
CA LYS A 26 6.75 3.29 14.59
C LYS A 26 5.56 2.37 14.33
N LYS A 27 4.45 2.94 13.87
CA LYS A 27 3.26 2.22 13.46
C LYS A 27 3.19 2.13 11.95
N CYS A 28 2.58 1.05 11.47
CA CYS A 28 2.23 0.90 10.07
C CYS A 28 1.06 1.82 9.75
N GLY A 29 1.20 2.70 8.76
CA GLY A 29 0.18 3.70 8.49
C GLY A 29 -1.02 3.20 7.67
N PHE A 30 -1.11 1.90 7.39
CA PHE A 30 -2.25 1.31 6.65
C PHE A 30 -3.54 1.16 7.46
N ARG A 31 -3.54 1.48 8.75
CA ARG A 31 -4.70 1.22 9.64
C ARG A 31 -5.81 2.27 9.55
N ASP A 32 -5.68 3.24 8.67
CA ASP A 32 -6.73 4.24 8.43
C ASP A 32 -7.65 3.75 7.30
N ASP A 33 -8.96 3.84 7.51
CA ASP A 33 -9.98 3.40 6.55
C ASP A 33 -9.81 4.10 5.19
N ILE A 34 -9.38 5.37 5.17
CA ILE A 34 -9.19 6.16 3.95
C ILE A 34 -8.03 5.59 3.12
N TYR A 35 -6.96 5.11 3.77
CA TYR A 35 -5.83 4.53 3.07
C TYR A 35 -6.14 3.12 2.56
N MET A 36 -6.93 2.35 3.31
CA MET A 36 -7.42 1.05 2.86
C MET A 36 -8.28 1.17 1.61
N GLU A 37 -9.14 2.19 1.52
CA GLU A 37 -9.95 2.43 0.32
C GLU A 37 -9.07 2.67 -0.93
N LYS A 38 -8.02 3.49 -0.80
CA LYS A 38 -7.07 3.73 -1.90
C LYS A 38 -6.33 2.46 -2.33
N LEU A 39 -5.94 1.63 -1.37
CA LEU A 39 -5.26 0.35 -1.64
C LEU A 39 -6.21 -0.66 -2.30
N ASN A 40 -7.49 -0.68 -1.90
CA ASN A 40 -8.51 -1.51 -2.54
C ASN A 40 -8.76 -1.11 -4.00
N LEU A 41 -8.76 0.18 -4.33
CA LEU A 41 -8.86 0.61 -5.73
C LEU A 41 -7.71 0.07 -6.58
N ILE A 42 -6.50 0.04 -6.03
CA ILE A 42 -5.34 -0.55 -6.72
C ILE A 42 -5.49 -2.05 -6.90
N LYS A 43 -6.01 -2.75 -5.89
CA LYS A 43 -6.32 -4.18 -5.96
C LYS A 43 -7.30 -4.46 -7.10
N ASP A 44 -8.40 -3.70 -7.18
CA ASP A 44 -9.40 -3.83 -8.24
C ASP A 44 -8.80 -3.58 -9.63
N LEU A 45 -7.95 -2.56 -9.78
CA LEU A 45 -7.27 -2.26 -11.04
C LEU A 45 -6.39 -3.43 -11.53
N TYR A 46 -5.76 -4.13 -10.60
CA TYR A 46 -4.94 -5.29 -10.92
C TYR A 46 -5.76 -6.54 -11.19
N GLU A 47 -6.73 -6.86 -10.33
CA GLU A 47 -7.56 -8.07 -10.44
C GLU A 47 -8.40 -8.06 -11.72
N ASN A 48 -8.91 -6.89 -12.10
CA ASN A 48 -9.65 -6.73 -13.35
C ASN A 48 -8.75 -6.55 -14.59
N HIS A 49 -7.42 -6.69 -14.44
CA HIS A 49 -6.44 -6.57 -15.52
C HIS A 49 -6.50 -5.24 -16.30
N TYR A 50 -7.01 -4.16 -15.68
CA TYR A 50 -7.01 -2.83 -16.29
C TYR A 50 -5.61 -2.28 -16.50
N VAL A 51 -4.63 -2.80 -15.75
CA VAL A 51 -3.21 -2.48 -15.92
C VAL A 51 -2.40 -3.76 -16.06
N ASN A 52 -1.69 -3.91 -17.18
CA ASN A 52 -0.78 -5.04 -17.39
C ASN A 52 0.57 -4.78 -16.71
N ILE A 53 0.62 -4.99 -15.40
CA ILE A 53 1.85 -4.88 -14.60
C ILE A 53 2.52 -6.26 -14.57
N ASN A 54 3.82 -6.30 -14.77
CA ASN A 54 4.58 -7.56 -14.78
C ASN A 54 4.39 -8.32 -13.44
N LYS A 55 3.77 -9.50 -13.50
CA LYS A 55 3.19 -10.26 -12.35
C LYS A 55 4.12 -10.45 -11.15
N LYS A 56 5.45 -10.52 -11.38
CA LYS A 56 6.43 -10.86 -10.35
C LYS A 56 6.50 -9.87 -9.18
N ASN A 57 6.15 -8.60 -9.38
CA ASN A 57 6.33 -7.56 -8.35
C ASN A 57 5.04 -7.18 -7.60
N PHE A 58 3.87 -7.48 -8.16
CA PHE A 58 2.60 -6.95 -7.66
C PHE A 58 1.78 -7.96 -6.84
N PHE A 59 2.01 -9.26 -7.03
CA PHE A 59 1.31 -10.31 -6.28
C PHE A 59 1.46 -10.17 -4.75
N PHE A 60 2.61 -9.68 -4.29
CA PHE A 60 2.88 -9.48 -2.86
C PHE A 60 2.09 -8.33 -2.24
N ILE A 61 1.70 -7.33 -3.05
CA ILE A 61 0.97 -6.14 -2.59
C ILE A 61 -0.48 -6.53 -2.28
N ILE A 62 -1.10 -7.32 -3.16
CA ILE A 62 -2.49 -7.78 -3.02
C ILE A 62 -2.67 -8.73 -1.84
N PHE A 63 -1.64 -9.52 -1.51
CA PHE A 63 -1.69 -10.41 -0.35
C PHE A 63 -1.52 -9.66 0.98
N LEU A 64 -0.97 -8.44 0.96
CA LEU A 64 -0.71 -7.64 2.15
C LEU A 64 -1.85 -6.67 2.51
N ILE A 65 -2.77 -6.41 1.56
CA ILE A 65 -3.97 -5.57 1.70
C ILE A 65 -5.17 -6.47 2.00
#